data_AF-A0A7K0FPF4-F1
#
_entry.id   AF-A0A7K0FPF4-F1
#
_cell.length_a   1.000
_cell.length_b   1.000
_cell.length_c   1.000
_cell.angle_alpha   90.00
_cell.angle_beta   90.00
_cell.angle_gamma   90.00
#
_symmetry.space_group_name_H-M   'P 1'
#
loop_
_entity.id
_entity.type
_entity.pdbx_description
1 polymer ?
#
loop_
_entity_poly.entity_id
_entity_poly.type
_entity_poly.pdbx_seq_one_letter_code
_entity_poly.pdbx_strand_id
1 'polypeptide(L)'
;MKKGLLILSIAALGFAACNGGFKKGASGLLYKVHEDVEGDSIKEGDFISLNIIAKTDGDSVLYNSYEMDRASQTFVPKPMYDGDLFTAIMKLNKGDSATIKVDIDSAEKKGQPRPQGIKGKYIIYTVKIEDVIKKDTTKEQEFQSKIEAFFKAEGDRAKKAEAPKLEKYIKDNSLKAQKYPSGLQVATLTEGTGVQPKPGDSVMVNYTGKLVSGKVFDTSLPEVAKKNNIYNPGREPYTTLNLVIGQGNVIPGFDEGVLKMKKGGKSVLLIPSALAYGEQGMQGGMIGPFTPLVFEIELVNVVPGKGVATPVSPEAPKK
;
A
#
# COMPACT_ATOMS: atom_id res chain seq x y z
N MET A 1 -25.88 -30.78 -56.10
CA MET A 1 -25.07 -31.78 -55.36
C MET A 1 -23.60 -31.41 -55.43
N LYS A 2 -23.05 -30.79 -54.38
CA LYS A 2 -21.63 -30.79 -54.01
C LYS A 2 -21.60 -30.54 -52.50
N LYS A 3 -21.32 -31.60 -51.73
CA LYS A 3 -21.23 -31.56 -50.26
C LYS A 3 -19.87 -30.98 -49.89
N GLY A 4 -19.85 -29.81 -49.24
CA GLY A 4 -18.66 -29.25 -48.62
C GLY A 4 -18.44 -29.89 -47.25
N LEU A 5 -17.32 -30.57 -47.10
CA LEU A 5 -16.87 -31.24 -45.89
C LEU A 5 -16.28 -30.20 -44.93
N LEU A 6 -16.97 -29.94 -43.82
CA LEU A 6 -16.48 -29.17 -42.67
C LEU A 6 -15.42 -30.03 -41.96
N ILE A 7 -14.14 -29.68 -42.14
CA ILE A 7 -13.04 -30.26 -41.36
C ILE A 7 -12.96 -29.48 -40.05
N LEU A 8 -13.59 -30.02 -39.02
CA LEU A 8 -13.35 -29.67 -37.62
C LEU A 8 -11.93 -30.14 -37.27
N SER A 9 -10.96 -29.23 -37.33
CA SER A 9 -9.63 -29.44 -36.77
C SER A 9 -9.72 -29.43 -35.25
N ILE A 10 -10.08 -30.58 -34.68
CA ILE A 10 -9.81 -30.93 -33.28
C ILE A 10 -8.29 -31.05 -33.17
N ALA A 11 -7.62 -29.97 -32.80
CA ALA A 11 -6.22 -30.02 -32.42
C ALA A 11 -6.12 -30.80 -31.09
N ALA A 12 -5.36 -31.89 -31.16
CA ALA A 12 -5.28 -32.93 -30.16
C ALA A 12 -4.95 -32.41 -28.74
N LEU A 13 -5.74 -32.85 -27.77
CA LEU A 13 -5.37 -32.92 -26.36
C LEU A 13 -4.11 -33.77 -26.19
N GLY A 14 -2.95 -33.12 -26.20
CA GLY A 14 -1.69 -33.71 -25.78
C GLY A 14 -1.55 -33.63 -24.27
N PHE A 15 -1.79 -34.75 -23.57
CA PHE A 15 -1.48 -34.91 -22.15
C PHE A 15 0.03 -34.78 -21.92
N ALA A 16 0.45 -33.66 -21.33
CA ALA A 16 1.70 -33.54 -20.60
C ALA A 16 1.43 -32.86 -19.24
N ALA A 17 0.47 -33.39 -18.48
CA ALA A 17 0.14 -32.90 -17.14
C ALA A 17 1.07 -33.55 -16.08
N CYS A 18 2.38 -33.32 -16.18
CA CYS A 18 3.33 -33.73 -15.13
C CYS A 18 3.61 -32.62 -14.09
N ASN A 19 2.98 -31.44 -14.20
CA ASN A 19 3.28 -30.28 -13.36
C ASN A 19 2.05 -29.40 -13.04
N GLY A 20 0.82 -29.96 -13.01
CA GLY A 20 -0.38 -29.19 -12.64
C GLY A 20 -0.74 -28.03 -13.60
N GLY A 21 -0.35 -28.14 -14.87
CA GLY A 21 -0.61 -27.11 -15.90
C GLY A 21 0.43 -25.98 -15.96
N PHE A 22 1.52 -26.08 -15.21
CA PHE A 22 2.64 -25.14 -15.33
C PHE A 22 3.55 -25.49 -16.51
N LYS A 23 3.89 -24.48 -17.30
CA LYS A 23 4.99 -24.51 -18.27
C LYS A 23 6.32 -24.37 -17.50
N LYS A 24 7.34 -25.10 -17.94
CA LYS A 24 8.69 -25.08 -17.36
C LYS A 24 9.58 -24.11 -18.14
N GLY A 25 10.22 -23.19 -17.43
CA GLY A 25 11.27 -22.30 -17.93
C GLY A 25 12.66 -22.78 -17.51
N ALA A 26 13.68 -21.97 -17.80
CA ALA A 26 15.04 -22.23 -17.33
C ALA A 26 15.18 -22.00 -15.81
N SER A 27 16.27 -22.50 -15.24
CA SER A 27 16.61 -22.30 -13.82
C SER A 27 15.45 -22.60 -12.85
N GLY A 28 14.67 -23.65 -13.13
CA GLY A 28 13.59 -24.13 -12.25
C GLY A 28 12.29 -23.30 -12.29
N LEU A 29 12.24 -22.22 -13.09
CA LEU A 29 11.07 -21.37 -13.26
C LEU A 29 9.86 -22.20 -13.72
N LEU A 30 8.72 -21.99 -13.08
CA LEU A 30 7.43 -22.53 -13.52
C LEU A 30 6.45 -21.38 -13.70
N TYR A 31 5.65 -21.39 -14.76
CA TYR A 31 4.62 -20.37 -14.95
C TYR A 31 3.36 -20.96 -15.58
N LYS A 32 2.21 -20.39 -15.23
CA LYS A 32 0.90 -20.72 -15.77
C LYS A 32 0.16 -19.41 -16.01
N VAL A 33 -0.13 -19.12 -17.28
CA VAL A 33 -1.00 -18.00 -17.68
C VAL A 33 -2.45 -18.46 -17.52
N HIS A 34 -3.28 -17.63 -16.88
CA HIS A 34 -4.69 -17.93 -16.62
C HIS A 34 -5.60 -17.14 -17.57
N GLU A 35 -5.30 -15.86 -17.77
CA GLU A 35 -5.91 -15.00 -18.78
C GLU A 35 -4.82 -14.63 -19.78
N ASP A 36 -5.04 -14.99 -21.04
CA ASP A 36 -4.13 -14.77 -22.16
C ASP A 36 -4.85 -13.86 -23.17
N VAL A 37 -4.49 -12.59 -23.14
CA VAL A 37 -5.06 -11.53 -23.96
C VAL A 37 -4.13 -11.31 -25.15
N GLU A 38 -4.68 -11.28 -26.35
CA GLU A 38 -3.90 -11.02 -27.56
C GLU A 38 -3.26 -9.62 -27.50
N GLY A 39 -1.96 -9.53 -27.74
CA GLY A 39 -1.21 -8.28 -27.69
C GLY A 39 0.30 -8.46 -27.76
N ASP A 40 1.01 -7.33 -27.75
CA ASP A 40 2.47 -7.30 -27.76
C ASP A 40 3.07 -7.60 -26.39
N SER A 41 3.92 -8.63 -26.34
CA SER A 41 4.60 -9.04 -25.12
C SER A 41 5.42 -7.91 -24.50
N ILE A 42 5.42 -7.86 -23.18
CA ILE A 42 6.23 -6.92 -22.38
C ILE A 42 7.72 -7.10 -22.71
N LYS A 43 8.46 -5.99 -22.80
CA LYS A 43 9.89 -5.95 -23.11
C LYS A 43 10.68 -5.25 -22.01
N GLU A 44 12.00 -5.49 -21.99
CA GLU A 44 12.93 -4.75 -21.14
C GLU A 44 12.79 -3.24 -21.36
N GLY A 45 12.71 -2.49 -20.27
CA GLY A 45 12.57 -1.05 -20.26
C GLY A 45 11.13 -0.53 -20.41
N ASP A 46 10.15 -1.37 -20.75
CA ASP A 46 8.74 -0.99 -20.70
C ASP A 46 8.38 -0.54 -19.28
N PHE A 47 7.50 0.44 -19.15
CA PHE A 47 6.87 0.75 -17.87
C PHE A 47 5.61 -0.09 -17.71
N ILE A 48 5.44 -0.74 -16.56
CA ILE A 48 4.28 -1.58 -16.27
C ILE A 48 3.62 -1.20 -14.95
N SER A 49 2.30 -1.37 -14.92
CA SER A 49 1.49 -1.39 -13.71
C SER A 49 0.92 -2.80 -13.54
N LEU A 50 1.13 -3.44 -12.40
CA LEU A 50 0.65 -4.79 -12.12
C LEU A 50 0.13 -4.93 -10.70
N ASN A 51 -0.91 -5.72 -10.54
CA ASN A 51 -1.24 -6.30 -9.25
C ASN A 51 -0.39 -7.55 -9.03
N ILE A 52 0.18 -7.69 -7.83
CA ILE A 52 1.08 -8.79 -7.50
C ILE A 52 0.93 -9.23 -6.05
N ILE A 53 0.83 -10.54 -5.86
CA ILE A 53 0.91 -11.20 -4.55
C ILE A 53 2.09 -12.17 -4.59
N ALA A 54 3.03 -12.02 -3.66
CA ALA A 54 4.16 -12.94 -3.48
C ALA A 54 3.94 -13.76 -2.21
N LYS A 55 4.06 -15.09 -2.32
CA LYS A 55 3.94 -16.03 -1.20
C LYS A 55 5.09 -17.03 -1.18
N THR A 56 5.34 -17.62 -0.02
CA THR A 56 6.16 -18.84 0.09
C THR A 56 5.35 -20.08 -0.31
N ASP A 57 6.01 -21.22 -0.53
CA ASP A 57 5.32 -22.51 -0.68
C ASP A 57 4.47 -22.91 0.54
N GLY A 58 4.76 -22.35 1.72
CA GLY A 58 3.96 -22.52 2.94
C GLY A 58 2.84 -21.49 3.08
N ASP A 59 2.42 -20.86 1.98
CA ASP A 59 1.36 -19.86 1.88
C ASP A 59 1.55 -18.56 2.69
N SER A 60 2.73 -18.36 3.29
CA SER A 60 3.04 -17.10 3.97
C SER A 60 3.16 -15.97 2.95
N VAL A 61 2.38 -14.90 3.13
CA VAL A 61 2.40 -13.72 2.26
C VAL A 61 3.64 -12.89 2.55
N LEU A 62 4.44 -12.66 1.51
CA LEU A 62 5.64 -11.81 1.54
C LEU A 62 5.33 -10.39 1.09
N TYR A 63 4.48 -10.26 0.07
CA TYR A 63 4.06 -8.98 -0.49
C TYR A 63 2.67 -9.10 -1.13
N ASN A 64 1.89 -8.02 -1.06
CA ASN A 64 0.55 -7.96 -1.62
C ASN A 64 0.22 -6.52 -2.04
N SER A 65 0.18 -6.24 -3.34
CA SER A 65 -0.14 -4.89 -3.84
C SER A 65 -1.56 -4.45 -3.49
N TYR A 66 -2.51 -5.38 -3.35
CA TYR A 66 -3.89 -5.04 -2.98
C TYR A 66 -4.00 -4.45 -1.56
N GLU A 67 -3.07 -4.80 -0.67
CA GLU A 67 -2.98 -4.18 0.65
C GLU A 67 -2.47 -2.73 0.59
N MET A 68 -1.74 -2.37 -0.47
CA MET A 68 -1.17 -1.02 -0.65
C MET A 68 -2.17 -0.03 -1.24
N ASP A 69 -3.40 -0.47 -1.51
CA ASP A 69 -4.49 0.33 -2.10
C ASP A 69 -4.15 0.90 -3.50
N ARG A 70 -3.18 0.28 -4.18
CA ARG A 70 -2.74 0.59 -5.56
C ARG A 70 -1.94 -0.57 -6.15
N ALA A 71 -1.93 -0.66 -7.49
CA ALA A 71 -1.06 -1.58 -8.20
C ALA A 71 0.43 -1.21 -8.02
N SER A 72 1.32 -2.20 -8.09
CA SER A 72 2.75 -1.98 -8.15
C SER A 72 3.13 -1.44 -9.53
N GLN A 73 4.05 -0.49 -9.55
CA GLN A 73 4.48 0.19 -10.77
C GLN A 73 5.99 0.14 -10.86
N THR A 74 6.53 -0.21 -12.03
CA THR A 74 7.97 -0.33 -12.23
C THR A 74 8.35 -0.27 -13.71
N PHE A 75 9.62 0.01 -13.98
CA PHE A 75 10.21 -0.28 -15.28
C PHE A 75 10.66 -1.73 -15.28
N VAL A 76 10.37 -2.44 -16.37
CA VAL A 76 10.79 -3.83 -16.57
C VAL A 76 12.32 -3.86 -16.64
N PRO A 77 13.01 -4.42 -15.63
CA PRO A 77 14.45 -4.49 -15.66
C PRO A 77 14.89 -5.59 -16.63
N LYS A 78 16.16 -5.55 -17.00
CA LYS A 78 16.81 -6.72 -17.59
C LYS A 78 16.72 -7.90 -16.60
N PRO A 79 16.33 -9.11 -17.05
CA PRO A 79 16.38 -10.28 -16.19
C PRO A 79 17.77 -10.50 -15.59
N MET A 80 17.83 -10.75 -14.28
CA MET A 80 19.05 -11.05 -13.54
C MET A 80 19.62 -12.42 -13.94
N TYR A 81 18.73 -13.35 -14.27
CA TYR A 81 19.04 -14.67 -14.84
C TYR A 81 17.79 -15.24 -15.52
N ASP A 82 17.95 -16.28 -16.32
CA ASP A 82 16.95 -16.90 -17.20
C ASP A 82 15.77 -17.62 -16.49
N GLY A 83 15.67 -17.55 -15.17
CA GLY A 83 14.57 -18.10 -14.37
C GLY A 83 14.01 -17.14 -13.33
N ASP A 84 14.34 -15.86 -13.44
CA ASP A 84 13.79 -14.85 -12.52
C ASP A 84 12.32 -14.51 -12.84
N LEU A 85 11.72 -13.68 -11.98
CA LEU A 85 10.33 -13.24 -12.13
C LEU A 85 10.10 -12.54 -13.48
N PHE A 86 11.00 -11.64 -13.89
CA PHE A 86 10.81 -10.82 -15.08
C PHE A 86 10.92 -11.62 -16.38
N THR A 87 11.65 -12.74 -16.37
CA THR A 87 11.67 -13.70 -17.48
C THR A 87 10.27 -14.25 -17.80
N ALA A 88 9.42 -14.43 -16.79
CA ALA A 88 8.03 -14.83 -16.99
C ALA A 88 7.13 -13.61 -17.29
N ILE A 89 7.30 -12.47 -16.61
CA ILE A 89 6.52 -11.25 -16.87
C ILE A 89 6.66 -10.78 -18.32
N MET A 90 7.86 -10.86 -18.91
CA MET A 90 8.11 -10.51 -20.31
C MET A 90 7.42 -11.42 -21.34
N LYS A 91 6.74 -12.49 -20.89
CA LYS A 91 5.90 -13.35 -21.75
C LYS A 91 4.43 -12.95 -21.71
N LEU A 92 4.07 -11.97 -20.88
CA LEU A 92 2.70 -11.53 -20.67
C LEU A 92 2.41 -10.25 -21.46
N ASN A 93 1.13 -10.01 -21.65
CA ASN A 93 0.54 -8.85 -22.28
C ASN A 93 -0.25 -8.02 -21.25
N LYS A 94 -0.67 -6.81 -21.66
CA LYS A 94 -1.64 -6.03 -20.90
C LYS A 94 -2.95 -6.82 -20.76
N GLY A 95 -3.45 -6.95 -19.54
CA GLY A 95 -4.66 -7.70 -19.23
C GLY A 95 -4.40 -9.14 -18.79
N ASP A 96 -3.22 -9.69 -19.05
CA ASP A 96 -2.90 -11.07 -18.66
C ASP A 96 -2.82 -11.24 -17.14
N SER A 97 -3.12 -12.45 -16.69
CA SER A 97 -2.83 -12.89 -15.34
C SER A 97 -2.10 -14.23 -15.33
N ALA A 98 -1.19 -14.41 -14.37
CA ALA A 98 -0.37 -15.62 -14.29
C ALA A 98 0.00 -15.99 -12.85
N THR A 99 0.23 -17.28 -12.62
CA THR A 99 0.99 -17.76 -11.46
C THR A 99 2.38 -18.13 -11.91
N ILE A 100 3.40 -17.58 -11.24
CA ILE A 100 4.82 -17.74 -11.54
C ILE A 100 5.50 -18.26 -10.28
N LYS A 101 6.29 -19.33 -10.39
CA LYS A 101 7.08 -19.89 -9.28
C LYS A 101 8.55 -19.74 -9.62
N VAL A 102 9.24 -18.93 -8.83
CA VAL A 102 10.69 -18.71 -8.94
C VAL A 102 11.39 -19.64 -7.97
N ASP A 103 12.31 -20.46 -8.47
CA ASP A 103 13.05 -21.44 -7.69
C ASP A 103 14.15 -20.74 -6.87
N ILE A 104 14.04 -20.83 -5.54
CA ILE A 104 14.89 -20.08 -4.60
C ILE A 104 16.34 -20.57 -4.65
N ASP A 105 16.55 -21.88 -4.76
CA ASP A 105 17.90 -22.46 -4.80
C ASP A 105 18.62 -22.07 -6.10
N SER A 106 17.88 -21.98 -7.20
CA SER A 106 18.40 -21.47 -8.47
C SER A 106 18.73 -19.98 -8.39
N ALA A 107 17.88 -19.18 -7.76
CA ALA A 107 18.13 -17.76 -7.51
C ALA A 107 19.40 -17.55 -6.67
N GLU A 108 19.57 -18.34 -5.61
CA GLU A 108 20.73 -18.30 -4.70
C GLU A 108 22.03 -18.65 -5.42
N LYS A 109 22.02 -19.70 -6.25
CA LYS A 109 23.16 -20.05 -7.13
C LYS A 109 23.51 -18.95 -8.14
N LYS A 110 22.57 -18.04 -8.43
CA LYS A 110 22.75 -16.86 -9.30
C LYS A 110 23.06 -15.58 -8.51
N GLY A 111 23.37 -15.71 -7.21
CA GLY A 111 23.80 -14.61 -6.36
C GLY A 111 22.68 -13.79 -5.73
N GLN A 112 21.43 -14.25 -5.82
CA GLN A 112 20.31 -13.59 -5.13
C GLN A 112 20.24 -14.05 -3.67
N PRO A 113 20.15 -13.13 -2.69
CA PRO A 113 20.07 -13.52 -1.30
C PRO A 113 18.77 -14.28 -1.03
N ARG A 114 18.87 -15.37 -0.27
CA ARG A 114 17.69 -16.08 0.23
C ARG A 114 16.95 -15.19 1.23
N PRO A 115 15.66 -14.91 1.06
CA PRO A 115 14.95 -14.10 2.04
C PRO A 115 14.91 -14.81 3.39
N GLN A 116 15.14 -14.04 4.46
CA GLN A 116 15.24 -14.58 5.82
C GLN A 116 13.96 -15.31 6.23
N GLY A 117 14.11 -16.45 6.90
CA GLY A 117 12.98 -17.24 7.42
C GLY A 117 12.23 -18.09 6.39
N ILE A 118 12.61 -18.08 5.11
CA ILE A 118 11.97 -18.91 4.08
C ILE A 118 12.64 -20.29 3.98
N LYS A 119 11.87 -21.35 4.26
CA LYS A 119 12.26 -22.76 4.12
C LYS A 119 11.72 -23.45 2.86
N GLY A 120 10.91 -22.75 2.07
CA GLY A 120 10.30 -23.25 0.84
C GLY A 120 11.28 -23.36 -0.33
N LYS A 121 10.83 -24.02 -1.41
CA LYS A 121 11.56 -24.18 -2.68
C LYS A 121 11.29 -23.01 -3.62
N TYR A 122 10.07 -22.48 -3.63
CA TYR A 122 9.66 -21.39 -4.50
C TYR A 122 9.20 -20.15 -3.73
N ILE A 123 9.39 -19.01 -4.38
CA ILE A 123 8.49 -17.86 -4.20
C ILE A 123 7.43 -17.94 -5.30
N ILE A 124 6.17 -17.90 -4.89
CA ILE A 124 5.01 -17.99 -5.76
C ILE A 124 4.44 -16.58 -5.94
N TYR A 125 4.48 -16.08 -7.16
CA TYR A 125 3.88 -14.82 -7.56
C TYR A 125 2.55 -15.09 -8.27
N THR A 126 1.50 -14.41 -7.86
CA THR A 126 0.28 -14.25 -8.66
C THR A 126 0.27 -12.83 -9.18
N VAL A 127 0.24 -12.66 -10.49
CA VAL A 127 0.34 -11.36 -11.16
C VAL A 127 -0.87 -11.12 -12.05
N LYS A 128 -1.28 -9.85 -12.16
CA LYS A 128 -2.19 -9.34 -13.19
C LYS A 128 -1.62 -8.06 -13.75
N ILE A 129 -1.41 -8.01 -15.07
CA ILE A 129 -0.86 -6.84 -15.76
C ILE A 129 -2.01 -5.86 -16.04
N GLU A 130 -2.01 -4.71 -15.36
CA GLU A 130 -3.05 -3.70 -15.50
C GLU A 130 -2.75 -2.74 -16.66
N ASP A 131 -1.49 -2.32 -16.78
CA ASP A 131 -1.06 -1.42 -17.86
C ASP A 131 0.38 -1.67 -18.31
N VAL A 132 0.64 -1.35 -19.58
CA VAL A 132 1.96 -1.46 -20.21
C VAL A 132 2.15 -0.23 -21.10
N ILE A 133 3.18 0.56 -20.80
CA ILE A 133 3.64 1.66 -21.65
C ILE A 133 4.95 1.19 -22.28
N LYS A 134 4.91 0.96 -23.60
CA LYS A 134 6.06 0.47 -24.35
C LYS A 134 7.16 1.52 -24.39
N LYS A 135 8.39 1.11 -24.10
CA LYS A 135 9.56 1.98 -24.25
C LYS A 135 9.80 2.29 -25.72
N ASP A 136 9.95 3.57 -26.03
CA ASP A 136 10.33 4.05 -27.36
C ASP A 136 11.57 4.93 -27.24
N THR A 137 12.74 4.37 -27.52
CA THR A 137 14.02 5.08 -27.48
C THR A 137 14.17 6.13 -28.57
N THR A 138 13.34 6.10 -29.61
CA THR A 138 13.35 7.11 -30.68
C THR A 138 12.49 8.32 -30.34
N LYS A 139 11.58 8.17 -29.36
CA LYS A 139 10.66 9.20 -28.89
C LYS A 139 10.59 9.26 -27.37
N GLU A 140 11.75 9.44 -26.74
CA GLU A 140 11.89 9.44 -25.28
C GLU A 140 10.92 10.42 -24.60
N GLN A 141 10.74 11.62 -25.15
CA GLN A 141 9.80 12.60 -24.60
C GLN A 141 8.35 12.10 -24.63
N GLU A 142 7.92 11.43 -25.70
CA GLU A 142 6.57 10.85 -25.79
C GLU A 142 6.40 9.70 -24.79
N PHE A 143 7.43 8.88 -24.61
CA PHE A 143 7.45 7.82 -23.60
C PHE A 143 7.28 8.38 -22.18
N GLN A 144 8.05 9.41 -21.82
CA GLN A 144 7.93 10.07 -20.51
C GLN A 144 6.56 10.74 -20.32
N SER A 145 6.03 11.45 -21.32
CA SER A 145 4.70 12.06 -21.22
C SER A 145 3.57 11.05 -21.06
N LYS A 146 3.68 9.84 -21.63
CA LYS A 146 2.70 8.76 -21.40
C LYS A 146 2.74 8.28 -19.95
N ILE A 147 3.93 8.17 -19.36
CA ILE A 147 4.11 7.80 -17.95
C ILE A 147 3.54 8.90 -17.03
N GLU A 148 3.81 10.17 -17.31
CA GLU A 148 3.22 11.29 -16.57
C GLU A 148 1.69 11.29 -16.65
N ALA A 149 1.12 11.07 -17.84
CA ALA A 149 -0.32 10.96 -18.04
C ALA A 149 -0.92 9.78 -17.27
N PHE A 150 -0.21 8.65 -17.21
CA PHE A 150 -0.60 7.50 -16.39
C PHE A 150 -0.67 7.86 -14.91
N PHE A 151 0.38 8.47 -14.34
CA PHE A 151 0.39 8.86 -12.94
C PHE A 151 -0.67 9.92 -12.62
N LYS A 152 -0.89 10.88 -13.53
CA LYS A 152 -1.97 11.85 -13.39
C LYS A 152 -3.34 11.16 -13.34
N ALA A 153 -3.59 10.21 -14.24
CA ALA A 153 -4.85 9.47 -14.27
C ALA A 153 -5.05 8.63 -13.01
N GLU A 154 -4.00 7.98 -12.50
CA GLU A 154 -4.04 7.25 -11.23
C GLU A 154 -4.32 8.19 -10.04
N GLY A 155 -3.68 9.36 -10.00
CA GLY A 155 -3.95 10.38 -8.98
C GLY A 155 -5.41 10.87 -9.02
N ASP A 156 -5.93 11.16 -10.22
CA ASP A 156 -7.33 11.57 -10.42
C ASP A 156 -8.31 10.48 -9.99
N ARG A 157 -7.99 9.20 -10.23
CA ARG A 157 -8.78 8.05 -9.75
C ARG A 157 -8.73 7.93 -8.23
N ALA A 158 -7.54 8.00 -7.64
CA ALA A 158 -7.34 7.91 -6.19
C ALA A 158 -8.10 9.03 -5.45
N LYS A 159 -7.97 10.28 -5.93
CA LYS A 159 -8.70 11.44 -5.41
C LYS A 159 -10.22 11.26 -5.43
N LYS A 160 -10.77 10.75 -6.54
CA LYS A 160 -12.22 10.48 -6.65
C LYS A 160 -12.68 9.33 -5.75
N ALA A 161 -11.83 8.34 -5.53
CA ALA A 161 -12.14 7.17 -4.70
C ALA A 161 -11.99 7.43 -3.20
N GLU A 162 -11.34 8.51 -2.79
CA GLU A 162 -11.00 8.81 -1.40
C GLU A 162 -12.21 8.85 -0.46
N ALA A 163 -13.21 9.69 -0.75
CA ALA A 163 -14.40 9.80 0.09
C ALA A 163 -15.21 8.48 0.15
N PRO A 164 -15.50 7.81 -0.98
CA PRO A 164 -16.11 6.47 -0.95
C PRO A 164 -15.34 5.44 -0.13
N LYS A 165 -13.99 5.46 -0.17
CA LYS A 165 -13.14 4.56 0.62
C LYS A 165 -13.31 4.80 2.12
N LEU A 166 -13.33 6.06 2.56
CA LEU A 166 -13.57 6.41 3.96
C LEU A 166 -14.98 6.02 4.42
N GLU A 167 -16.00 6.30 3.61
CA GLU A 167 -17.40 5.91 3.89
C GLU A 167 -17.55 4.40 4.02
N LYS A 168 -16.95 3.64 3.09
CA LYS A 168 -16.92 2.19 3.13
C LYS A 168 -16.23 1.69 4.40
N TYR A 169 -15.08 2.25 4.76
CA TYR A 169 -14.36 1.86 5.98
C TYR A 169 -15.21 2.09 7.24
N ILE A 170 -15.88 3.24 7.35
CA ILE A 170 -16.79 3.55 8.47
C ILE A 170 -17.91 2.51 8.56
N LYS A 171 -18.55 2.20 7.43
CA LYS A 171 -19.64 1.22 7.35
C LYS A 171 -19.17 -0.17 7.74
N ASP A 172 -18.10 -0.66 7.14
CA ASP A 172 -17.59 -2.02 7.34
C ASP A 172 -17.14 -2.26 8.78
N ASN A 173 -16.69 -1.20 9.47
CA ASN A 173 -16.26 -1.26 10.87
C ASN A 173 -17.33 -0.77 11.86
N SER A 174 -18.57 -0.52 11.39
CA SER A 174 -19.69 -0.04 12.22
C SER A 174 -19.37 1.20 13.07
N LEU A 175 -18.56 2.11 12.51
CA LEU A 175 -18.11 3.31 13.23
C LEU A 175 -19.18 4.39 13.21
N LYS A 176 -19.31 5.10 14.34
CA LYS A 176 -20.10 6.33 14.45
C LYS A 176 -19.15 7.52 14.39
N ALA A 177 -18.86 8.00 13.17
CA ALA A 177 -17.90 9.06 12.95
C ALA A 177 -18.56 10.44 12.84
N GLN A 178 -18.05 11.42 13.59
CA GLN A 178 -18.37 12.84 13.43
C GLN A 178 -17.43 13.45 12.38
N LYS A 179 -17.99 14.06 11.34
CA LYS A 179 -17.24 14.81 10.32
C LYS A 179 -17.05 16.27 10.72
N TYR A 180 -15.82 16.76 10.63
CA TYR A 180 -15.44 18.15 10.88
C TYR A 180 -15.29 18.95 9.58
N PRO A 181 -15.32 20.31 9.63
CA PRO A 181 -15.23 21.15 8.44
C PRO A 181 -13.97 20.93 7.59
N SER A 182 -12.85 20.53 8.21
CA SER A 182 -11.61 20.17 7.52
C SER A 182 -11.71 18.89 6.67
N GLY A 183 -12.79 18.12 6.83
CA GLY A 183 -12.97 16.80 6.23
C GLY A 183 -12.52 15.65 7.12
N LEU A 184 -11.81 15.92 8.23
CA LEU A 184 -11.49 14.92 9.24
C LEU A 184 -12.78 14.26 9.78
N GLN A 185 -12.76 12.94 9.96
CA GLN A 185 -13.85 12.24 10.63
C GLN A 185 -13.32 11.51 11.86
N VAL A 186 -13.98 11.68 13.00
CA VAL A 186 -13.56 11.10 14.28
C VAL A 186 -14.64 10.20 14.81
N ALA A 187 -14.31 8.93 15.02
CA ALA A 187 -15.17 7.98 15.71
C ALA A 187 -14.61 7.70 17.11
N THR A 188 -15.23 8.29 18.14
CA THR A 188 -14.87 8.00 19.53
C THR A 188 -15.33 6.60 19.91
N LEU A 189 -14.37 5.73 20.26
CA LEU A 189 -14.62 4.38 20.73
C LEU A 189 -14.83 4.33 22.24
N THR A 190 -14.08 5.16 22.97
CA THR A 190 -14.18 5.30 24.43
C THR A 190 -13.91 6.75 24.78
N GLU A 191 -14.89 7.39 25.42
CA GLU A 191 -14.73 8.77 25.86
C GLU A 191 -13.76 8.85 27.04
N GLY A 192 -12.78 9.74 26.95
CA GLY A 192 -11.86 10.01 28.05
C GLY A 192 -12.51 10.85 29.15
N THR A 193 -12.05 10.71 30.38
CA THR A 193 -12.57 11.46 31.54
C THR A 193 -11.65 12.59 31.98
N GLY A 194 -10.43 12.64 31.44
CA GLY A 194 -9.45 13.66 31.80
C GLY A 194 -9.55 14.93 30.95
N VAL A 195 -8.54 15.78 31.08
CA VAL A 195 -8.46 17.04 30.34
C VAL A 195 -8.39 16.81 28.83
N GLN A 196 -9.06 17.68 28.08
CA GLN A 196 -8.89 17.80 26.64
C GLN A 196 -7.64 18.65 26.37
N PRO A 197 -6.69 18.19 25.53
CA PRO A 197 -5.49 18.94 25.25
C PRO A 197 -5.80 20.20 24.45
N LYS A 198 -4.97 21.22 24.64
CA LYS A 198 -4.97 22.46 23.87
C LYS A 198 -3.70 22.53 23.02
N PRO A 199 -3.70 23.33 21.93
CA PRO A 199 -2.47 23.59 21.18
C PRO A 199 -1.35 24.06 22.11
N GLY A 200 -0.17 23.45 21.98
CA GLY A 200 0.98 23.70 22.86
C GLY A 200 1.10 22.77 24.07
N ASP A 201 0.09 21.95 24.37
CA ASP A 201 0.20 20.90 25.39
C ASP A 201 1.08 19.74 24.90
N SER A 202 1.78 19.10 25.82
CA SER A 202 2.50 17.85 25.55
C SER A 202 1.54 16.67 25.75
N VAL A 203 1.48 15.77 24.77
CA VAL A 203 0.61 14.59 24.79
C VAL A 203 1.44 13.32 24.66
N MET A 204 0.93 12.24 25.27
CA MET A 204 1.46 10.89 25.12
C MET A 204 0.38 10.03 24.49
N VAL A 205 0.64 9.48 23.31
CA VAL A 205 -0.35 8.69 22.57
C VAL A 205 0.18 7.31 22.22
N ASN A 206 -0.66 6.29 22.43
CA ASN A 206 -0.51 5.03 21.73
C ASN A 206 -1.24 5.14 20.39
N TYR A 207 -0.65 4.63 19.32
CA TYR A 207 -1.24 4.72 18.00
C TYR A 207 -0.99 3.50 17.12
N THR A 208 -1.90 3.28 16.18
CA THR A 208 -1.72 2.42 15.01
C THR A 208 -2.19 3.16 13.77
N GLY A 209 -1.27 3.43 12.84
CA GLY A 209 -1.54 4.01 11.53
C GLY A 209 -1.70 2.92 10.48
N LYS A 210 -2.81 2.97 9.74
CA LYS A 210 -3.13 2.01 8.67
C LYS A 210 -3.77 2.66 7.46
N LEU A 211 -3.62 1.99 6.32
CA LEU A 211 -4.40 2.28 5.13
C LEU A 211 -5.85 1.80 5.32
N VAL A 212 -6.78 2.31 4.50
CA VAL A 212 -8.19 1.86 4.50
C VAL A 212 -8.35 0.39 4.10
N SER A 213 -7.34 -0.20 3.46
CA SER A 213 -7.23 -1.65 3.22
C SER A 213 -7.04 -2.47 4.50
N GLY A 214 -6.68 -1.83 5.61
CA GLY A 214 -6.28 -2.46 6.87
C GLY A 214 -4.77 -2.66 7.03
N LYS A 215 -3.97 -2.38 5.99
CA LYS A 215 -2.51 -2.50 6.06
C LYS A 215 -1.93 -1.52 7.08
N VAL A 216 -1.37 -2.05 8.16
CA VAL A 216 -0.65 -1.27 9.16
C VAL A 216 0.71 -0.85 8.58
N PHE A 217 1.01 0.44 8.64
CA PHE A 217 2.29 1.01 8.20
C PHE A 217 3.14 1.55 9.36
N ASP A 218 2.53 1.90 10.48
CA ASP A 218 3.26 2.36 11.67
C ASP A 218 2.44 2.12 12.95
N THR A 219 3.12 1.91 14.07
CA THR A 219 2.49 1.73 15.38
C THR A 219 3.48 1.95 16.52
N SER A 220 2.97 2.43 17.65
CA SER A 220 3.71 2.47 18.92
C SER A 220 3.60 1.17 19.72
N LEU A 221 2.83 0.18 19.25
CA LEU A 221 2.55 -1.05 20.00
C LEU A 221 3.37 -2.22 19.45
N PRO A 222 4.26 -2.84 20.25
CA PRO A 222 5.17 -3.87 19.75
C PRO A 222 4.43 -5.11 19.26
N GLU A 223 3.35 -5.50 19.95
CA GLU A 223 2.54 -6.67 19.55
C GLU A 223 1.80 -6.45 18.23
N VAL A 224 1.34 -5.22 17.97
CA VAL A 224 0.76 -4.86 16.67
C VAL A 224 1.83 -4.89 15.58
N ALA A 225 3.03 -4.38 15.86
CA ALA A 225 4.14 -4.38 14.91
C ALA A 225 4.56 -5.80 14.52
N LYS A 226 4.70 -6.71 15.50
CA LYS A 226 5.00 -8.13 15.26
C LYS A 226 3.91 -8.81 14.44
N LYS A 227 2.64 -8.65 14.82
CA LYS A 227 1.49 -9.26 14.12
C LYS A 227 1.40 -8.82 12.66
N ASN A 228 1.83 -7.61 12.34
CA ASN A 228 1.77 -7.04 10.99
C ASN A 228 3.11 -7.12 10.24
N ASN A 229 4.12 -7.80 10.77
CA ASN A 229 5.45 -7.95 10.18
C ASN A 229 6.14 -6.60 9.88
N ILE A 230 5.95 -5.60 10.74
CA ILE A 230 6.61 -4.28 10.68
C ILE A 230 7.45 -3.98 11.93
N TYR A 231 7.78 -5.03 12.71
CA TYR A 231 8.60 -4.90 13.90
C TYR A 231 10.00 -4.36 13.56
N ASN A 232 10.45 -3.36 14.31
CA ASN A 232 11.77 -2.76 14.16
C ASN A 232 12.50 -2.79 15.52
N PRO A 233 13.55 -3.63 15.67
CA PRO A 233 14.36 -3.67 16.90
C PRO A 233 14.98 -2.31 17.26
N GLY A 234 15.26 -1.46 16.27
CA GLY A 234 15.77 -0.10 16.50
C GLY A 234 14.76 0.87 17.13
N ARG A 235 13.50 0.46 17.30
CA ARG A 235 12.47 1.21 18.04
C ARG A 235 12.30 0.71 19.48
N GLU A 236 13.10 -0.24 19.95
CA GLU A 236 13.01 -0.71 21.33
C GLU A 236 13.60 0.31 22.34
N PRO A 237 12.94 0.53 23.50
CA PRO A 237 11.60 0.04 23.81
C PRO A 237 10.52 0.80 23.02
N TYR A 238 9.52 0.06 22.53
CA TYR A 238 8.32 0.68 21.97
C TYR A 238 7.61 1.47 23.08
N THR A 239 7.49 2.79 22.91
CA THR A 239 6.90 3.71 23.88
C THR A 239 5.83 4.57 23.21
N THR A 240 5.04 5.28 24.01
CA THR A 240 4.07 6.26 23.51
C THR A 240 4.77 7.30 22.65
N LEU A 241 4.10 7.75 21.60
CA LEU A 241 4.56 8.93 20.88
C LEU A 241 4.32 10.15 21.75
N ASN A 242 5.39 10.87 22.07
CA ASN A 242 5.36 12.08 22.88
C ASN A 242 5.60 13.28 21.98
N LEU A 243 4.65 14.21 21.91
CA LEU A 243 4.78 15.41 21.10
C LEU A 243 4.05 16.60 21.71
N VAL A 244 4.42 17.80 21.30
CA VAL A 244 3.63 19.02 21.54
C VAL A 244 2.56 19.12 20.46
N ILE A 245 1.30 19.07 20.85
CA ILE A 245 0.17 18.97 19.92
C ILE A 245 -0.21 20.33 19.32
N GLY A 246 -0.64 20.33 18.06
CA GLY A 246 -1.10 21.54 17.36
C GLY A 246 0.04 22.47 16.93
N GLN A 247 1.25 21.94 16.76
CA GLN A 247 2.42 22.66 16.28
C GLN A 247 2.94 22.13 14.92
N GLY A 248 2.23 21.19 14.29
CA GLY A 248 2.66 20.63 12.99
C GLY A 248 3.81 19.62 13.11
N ASN A 249 3.99 19.01 14.28
CA ASN A 249 4.97 17.94 14.49
C ASN A 249 4.54 16.60 13.84
N VAL A 250 3.26 16.50 13.48
CA VAL A 250 2.62 15.36 12.83
C VAL A 250 1.71 15.88 11.72
N ILE A 251 1.14 14.96 10.93
CA ILE A 251 0.19 15.33 9.88
C ILE A 251 -1.01 16.13 10.44
N PRO A 252 -1.56 17.11 9.71
CA PRO A 252 -2.60 18.01 10.21
C PRO A 252 -3.83 17.30 10.81
N GLY A 253 -4.26 16.19 10.21
CA GLY A 253 -5.42 15.45 10.70
C GLY A 253 -5.18 14.70 12.00
N PHE A 254 -3.93 14.33 12.28
CA PHE A 254 -3.55 13.74 13.57
C PHE A 254 -3.58 14.81 14.66
N ASP A 255 -2.97 15.97 14.39
CA ASP A 255 -2.97 17.13 15.28
C ASP A 255 -4.42 17.55 15.63
N GLU A 256 -5.26 17.75 14.61
CA GLU A 256 -6.66 18.11 14.81
C GLU A 256 -7.43 17.03 15.57
N GLY A 257 -7.23 15.75 15.21
CA GLY A 257 -7.95 14.63 15.82
C GLY A 257 -7.66 14.44 17.30
N VAL A 258 -6.39 14.52 17.71
CA VAL A 258 -6.02 14.43 19.13
C VAL A 258 -6.59 15.59 19.94
N LEU A 259 -6.67 16.79 19.36
CA LEU A 259 -7.33 17.95 19.98
C LEU A 259 -8.84 17.77 20.17
N LYS A 260 -9.48 16.77 19.55
CA LYS A 260 -10.89 16.40 19.80
C LYS A 260 -11.06 15.32 20.88
N MET A 261 -9.97 14.77 21.41
CA MET A 261 -9.99 13.70 22.41
C MET A 261 -9.82 14.23 23.82
N LYS A 262 -10.23 13.44 24.82
CA LYS A 262 -9.89 13.66 26.23
C LYS A 262 -8.90 12.62 26.70
N LYS A 263 -8.05 12.98 27.68
CA LYS A 263 -7.14 12.02 28.33
C LYS A 263 -7.90 10.78 28.81
N GLY A 264 -7.34 9.61 28.53
CA GLY A 264 -7.91 8.28 28.76
C GLY A 264 -8.83 7.79 27.64
N GLY A 265 -9.11 8.62 26.62
CA GLY A 265 -10.00 8.29 25.53
C GLY A 265 -9.34 7.50 24.40
N LYS A 266 -10.17 6.79 23.64
CA LYS A 266 -9.80 6.04 22.42
C LYS A 266 -10.66 6.47 21.26
N SER A 267 -10.04 6.76 20.12
CA SER A 267 -10.73 7.18 18.91
C SER A 267 -10.10 6.60 17.65
N VAL A 268 -10.92 6.45 16.62
CA VAL A 268 -10.48 6.21 15.25
C VAL A 268 -10.56 7.55 14.50
N LEU A 269 -9.42 8.02 14.01
CA LEU A 269 -9.31 9.18 13.14
C LEU A 269 -9.29 8.68 11.69
N LEU A 270 -10.24 9.13 10.89
CA LEU A 270 -10.27 8.92 9.45
C LEU A 270 -9.85 10.21 8.76
N ILE A 271 -8.62 10.20 8.26
CA ILE A 271 -7.89 11.38 7.83
C ILE A 271 -7.87 11.39 6.30
N PRO A 272 -8.57 12.34 5.64
CA PRO A 272 -8.42 12.51 4.20
C PRO A 272 -6.97 12.90 3.86
N SER A 273 -6.51 12.58 2.65
CA SER A 273 -5.15 12.81 2.18
C SER A 273 -4.74 14.28 2.27
N ALA A 274 -5.68 15.22 2.10
CA ALA A 274 -5.43 16.66 2.26
C ALA A 274 -4.97 17.05 3.68
N LEU A 275 -5.30 16.23 4.69
CA LEU A 275 -4.85 16.36 6.08
C LEU A 275 -3.76 15.33 6.43
N ALA A 276 -3.20 14.65 5.43
CA ALA A 276 -2.13 13.66 5.53
C ALA A 276 -1.00 13.96 4.52
N TYR A 277 -0.72 13.06 3.57
CA TYR A 277 0.40 13.18 2.62
C TYR A 277 0.01 13.73 1.23
N GLY A 278 -1.25 14.17 1.05
CA GLY A 278 -1.70 14.91 -0.11
C GLY A 278 -1.56 14.19 -1.46
N GLU A 279 -1.37 15.00 -2.51
CA GLU A 279 -1.21 14.55 -3.90
C GLU A 279 0.10 13.81 -4.15
N GLN A 280 1.15 14.10 -3.38
CA GLN A 280 2.46 13.48 -3.59
C GLN A 280 2.58 12.12 -2.89
N GLY A 281 1.82 11.91 -1.81
CA GLY A 281 2.00 10.74 -0.95
C GLY A 281 3.26 10.83 -0.09
N MET A 282 3.60 9.74 0.58
CA MET A 282 4.79 9.65 1.42
C MET A 282 6.01 9.26 0.57
N GLN A 283 7.15 9.90 0.84
CA GLN A 283 8.44 9.51 0.28
C GLN A 283 8.75 8.03 0.59
N GLY A 284 9.28 7.30 -0.39
CA GLY A 284 9.51 5.86 -0.28
C GLY A 284 8.31 4.98 -0.66
N GLY A 285 7.15 5.58 -0.96
CA GLY A 285 6.07 4.90 -1.68
C GLY A 285 5.22 3.95 -0.84
N MET A 286 5.31 3.97 0.49
CA MET A 286 4.42 3.18 1.35
C MET A 286 3.00 3.76 1.38
N ILE A 287 2.86 5.09 1.27
CA ILE A 287 1.56 5.78 1.17
C ILE A 287 1.55 6.52 -0.16
N GLY A 288 0.57 6.22 -1.01
CA GLY A 288 0.47 6.83 -2.33
C GLY A 288 -0.19 8.22 -2.34
N PRO A 289 -0.20 8.86 -3.52
CA PRO A 289 -1.05 10.02 -3.81
C PRO A 289 -2.50 9.81 -3.36
N PHE A 290 -3.11 10.85 -2.81
CA PHE A 290 -4.53 10.89 -2.44
C PHE A 290 -5.00 9.71 -1.58
N THR A 291 -4.10 9.13 -0.79
CA THR A 291 -4.41 7.97 0.04
C THR A 291 -4.92 8.46 1.40
N PRO A 292 -6.19 8.18 1.76
CA PRO A 292 -6.71 8.50 3.08
C PRO A 292 -6.14 7.51 4.11
N LEU A 293 -5.96 7.99 5.34
CA LEU A 293 -5.37 7.20 6.43
C LEU A 293 -6.38 6.97 7.54
N VAL A 294 -6.19 5.86 8.25
CA VAL A 294 -6.92 5.57 9.48
C VAL A 294 -5.91 5.46 10.61
N PHE A 295 -6.13 6.22 11.68
CA PHE A 295 -5.35 6.14 12.91
C PHE A 295 -6.24 5.70 14.06
N GLU A 296 -5.86 4.62 14.73
CA GLU A 296 -6.42 4.27 16.03
C GLU A 296 -5.54 4.90 17.10
N ILE A 297 -6.11 5.77 17.93
CA ILE A 297 -5.39 6.55 18.94
C ILE A 297 -5.95 6.25 20.33
N GLU A 298 -5.05 6.08 21.29
CA GLU A 298 -5.34 6.17 22.73
C GLU A 298 -4.55 7.33 23.31
N LEU A 299 -5.25 8.32 23.87
CA LEU A 299 -4.64 9.49 24.50
C LEU A 299 -4.30 9.16 25.96
N VAL A 300 -3.08 8.68 26.19
CA VAL A 300 -2.63 8.17 27.49
C VAL A 300 -2.48 9.31 28.51
N ASN A 301 -1.85 10.41 28.10
CA ASN A 301 -1.59 11.52 29.00
C ASN A 301 -1.59 12.87 28.28
N VAL A 302 -1.87 13.92 29.05
CA VAL A 302 -1.81 15.32 28.63
C VAL A 302 -1.11 16.07 29.74
N VAL A 303 -0.05 16.80 29.38
CA VAL A 303 0.70 17.69 30.27
C VAL A 303 0.54 19.10 29.71
N PRO A 304 -0.05 20.03 30.49
CA PRO A 304 -0.19 21.41 30.05
C PRO A 304 1.14 22.00 29.60
N GLY A 305 1.14 22.64 28.45
CA GLY A 305 2.30 23.38 27.98
C GLY A 305 2.63 24.50 28.97
N LYS A 306 3.91 24.85 29.11
CA LYS A 306 4.28 26.16 29.70
C LYS A 306 3.75 27.20 28.71
N GLY A 307 2.54 27.69 28.96
CA GLY A 307 1.79 28.48 27.99
C GLY A 307 2.66 29.58 27.38
N VAL A 308 2.51 29.80 26.08
CA VAL A 308 2.71 31.16 25.58
C VAL A 308 1.66 31.96 26.33
N ALA A 309 2.11 32.75 27.31
CA ALA A 309 1.24 33.66 28.02
C ALA A 309 0.46 34.43 26.95
N THR A 310 -0.87 34.32 26.98
CA THR A 310 -1.72 35.31 26.31
C THR A 310 -1.17 36.67 26.70
N PRO A 311 -0.79 37.55 25.75
CA PRO A 311 -0.44 38.91 26.09
C PRO A 311 -1.62 39.43 26.91
N VAL A 312 -1.36 39.77 28.17
CA VAL A 312 -2.32 40.48 29.00
C VAL A 312 -2.55 41.77 28.25
N SER A 313 -3.71 41.90 27.60
CA SER A 313 -4.14 43.17 27.04
C SER A 313 -4.13 44.15 28.20
N PRO A 314 -3.36 45.24 28.15
CA PRO A 314 -3.39 46.23 29.22
C PRO A 314 -4.83 46.66 29.42
N GLU A 315 -5.33 46.48 30.64
CA GLU A 315 -6.63 47.02 31.03
C GLU A 315 -6.54 48.53 30.83
N ALA A 316 -7.38 49.08 29.96
CA ALA A 316 -7.43 50.52 29.74
C ALA A 316 -7.70 51.20 31.09
N PRO A 317 -6.90 52.22 31.48
CA PRO A 317 -7.10 52.88 32.75
C PRO A 317 -8.53 53.45 32.81
N LYS A 318 -9.24 53.10 33.88
CA LYS A 318 -10.56 53.67 34.17
C LYS A 318 -10.37 55.12 34.63
N LYS A 319 -11.00 56.02 33.85
CA LYS A 319 -11.19 57.47 34.01
C LYS A 319 -10.01 58.37 33.65
#